data_AF-Q0RGC1-F1
#
_entry.id   AF-Q0RGC1-F1
#
_cell.length_a   1.000
_cell.length_b   1.000
_cell.length_c   1.000
_cell.angle_alpha   90.00
_cell.angle_beta   90.00
_cell.angle_gamma   90.00
#
_symmetry.space_group_name_H-M   'P 1'
#
loop_
_entity.id
_entity.type
_entity.pdbx_description
1 polymer ?
#
loop_
_entity_poly.entity_id
_entity_poly.type
_entity_poly.pdbx_seq_one_letter_code
_entity_poly.pdbx_strand_id
1 'polypeptide(L)'
;MRWPSRHFLGEPRISWFGDGDTVLLGCRCGEPGCWPLTADIVVTPETVGWQHFRNGHRSWDLHALGPFRFAASDYLAALERTGDGPGSTR
;
A
#
# COMPACT_ATOMS: atom_id res chain seq x y z
N MET A 1 3.48 11.28 4.53
CA MET A 1 2.64 11.16 3.32
C MET A 1 1.40 10.35 3.68
N ARG A 2 0.21 10.83 3.33
CA ARG A 2 -1.05 10.17 3.69
C ARG A 2 -1.81 9.88 2.41
N TRP A 3 -2.04 8.61 2.13
CA TRP A 3 -2.76 8.19 0.92
C TRP A 3 -4.24 8.06 1.21
N PRO A 4 -5.10 8.41 0.24
CA PRO A 4 -6.52 8.16 0.33
C PRO A 4 -6.79 6.66 0.34
N SER A 5 -7.76 6.20 1.14
CA SER A 5 -8.04 4.79 1.41
C SER A 5 -8.14 3.92 0.14
N ARG A 6 -8.69 4.46 -0.95
CA ARG A 6 -8.79 3.74 -2.24
C ARG A 6 -7.45 3.29 -2.84
N HIS A 7 -6.36 4.00 -2.54
CA HIS A 7 -5.01 3.60 -2.94
C HIS A 7 -4.66 2.20 -2.42
N PHE A 8 -5.18 1.85 -1.24
CA PHE A 8 -4.95 0.58 -0.57
C PHE A 8 -6.06 -0.45 -0.81
N LEU A 9 -6.97 -0.21 -1.75
CA LEU A 9 -8.12 -1.06 -2.09
C LEU A 9 -8.09 -1.51 -3.56
N GLY A 10 -6.90 -1.70 -4.13
CA GLY A 10 -6.74 -2.17 -5.52
C GLY A 10 -6.89 -1.07 -6.58
N GLU A 11 -7.01 0.21 -6.18
CA GLU A 11 -6.99 1.37 -7.09
C GLU A 11 -5.74 2.23 -6.82
N PRO A 12 -4.54 1.77 -7.22
CA PRO A 12 -3.30 2.48 -6.93
C PRO A 12 -3.28 3.84 -7.62
N ARG A 13 -3.31 4.91 -6.81
CA ARG A 13 -2.99 6.27 -7.29
C ARG A 13 -1.53 6.45 -7.73
N ILE A 14 -0.61 5.67 -7.17
CA ILE A 14 0.80 5.66 -7.53
C ILE A 14 1.21 4.20 -7.67
N SER A 15 1.84 3.92 -8.81
CA SER A 15 2.47 2.67 -9.18
C SER A 15 3.91 2.98 -9.56
N TRP A 16 4.85 2.10 -9.22
CA TRP A 16 6.26 2.29 -9.58
C TRP A 16 6.58 1.61 -10.91
N PHE A 17 6.12 0.37 -11.09
CA PHE A 17 6.41 -0.42 -12.29
C PHE A 17 5.39 -0.22 -13.41
N GLY A 18 4.26 0.44 -13.13
CA GLY A 18 3.19 0.68 -14.09
C GLY A 18 2.34 -0.54 -14.40
N ASP A 19 2.48 -1.63 -13.63
CA ASP A 19 1.81 -2.91 -13.85
C ASP A 19 0.65 -3.16 -12.88
N GLY A 20 0.19 -2.10 -12.19
CA GLY A 20 -0.89 -2.18 -11.21
C GLY A 20 -0.40 -2.37 -9.78
N ASP A 21 0.90 -2.31 -9.52
CA ASP A 21 1.44 -2.32 -8.17
C ASP A 21 1.05 -1.08 -7.36
N THR A 22 0.88 -1.28 -6.06
CA THR A 22 0.59 -0.21 -5.11
C THR A 22 1.84 0.12 -4.30
N VAL A 23 2.23 1.40 -4.27
CA VAL A 23 3.29 1.89 -3.37
C VAL A 23 2.79 1.88 -1.91
N LEU A 24 3.26 0.92 -1.11
CA LEU A 24 2.85 0.78 0.29
C LEU A 24 3.62 1.70 1.23
N LEU A 25 4.94 1.77 1.04
CA LEU A 25 5.84 2.54 1.89
C LEU A 25 6.82 3.33 1.02
N GLY A 26 7.21 4.50 1.50
CA GLY A 26 8.27 5.32 0.93
C GLY A 26 9.27 5.74 1.99
N CYS A 27 10.33 6.43 1.57
CA CYS A 27 11.33 6.98 2.48
C CYS A 27 10.71 8.07 3.38
N ARG A 28 11.27 8.25 4.58
CA ARG A 28 10.87 9.32 5.51
C ARG A 28 11.13 10.73 4.98
N CYS A 29 11.86 10.89 3.86
CA CYS A 29 12.06 12.18 3.20
C CYS A 29 10.78 12.78 2.62
N GLY A 30 9.70 11.99 2.48
CA GLY A 30 8.38 12.46 2.04
C GLY A 30 8.14 12.36 0.53
N GLU A 31 9.15 11.96 -0.25
CA GLU A 31 9.03 11.70 -1.69
C GLU A 31 8.59 10.25 -1.96
N PRO A 32 7.40 10.01 -2.55
CA PRO A 32 6.89 8.67 -2.83
C PRO A 32 7.86 7.77 -3.59
N GLY A 33 8.59 8.34 -4.57
CA GLY A 33 9.49 7.58 -5.44
C GLY A 33 10.89 7.34 -4.90
N CYS A 34 11.23 7.88 -3.71
CA CYS A 34 12.62 7.84 -3.25
C CYS A 34 13.10 6.43 -2.92
N TRP A 35 12.27 5.61 -2.26
CA TRP A 35 12.52 4.19 -1.96
C TRP A 35 11.19 3.44 -1.79
N PRO A 36 10.43 3.23 -2.88
CA PRO A 36 9.12 2.61 -2.74
C PRO A 36 9.27 1.11 -2.46
N LEU A 37 8.54 0.64 -1.46
CA LEU A 37 8.16 -0.76 -1.33
C LEU A 37 6.76 -0.90 -1.92
N THR A 38 6.62 -1.77 -2.91
CA THR A 38 5.34 -1.97 -3.62
C THR A 38 4.85 -3.39 -3.45
N ALA A 39 3.55 -3.59 -3.64
CA ALA A 39 2.90 -4.90 -3.63
C ALA A 39 1.66 -4.88 -4.52
N ASP A 40 1.23 -6.06 -4.95
CA ASP A 40 -0.08 -6.25 -5.55
C ASP A 40 -1.12 -6.34 -4.44
N ILE A 41 -2.22 -5.58 -4.59
CA ILE A 41 -3.35 -5.61 -3.66
C ILE A 41 -4.51 -6.36 -4.29
N VAL A 42 -4.87 -7.49 -3.68
CA VAL A 42 -6.02 -8.31 -4.07
C VAL A 42 -7.15 -8.10 -3.07
N VAL A 43 -8.28 -7.58 -3.54
CA VAL A 43 -9.46 -7.31 -2.71
C VAL A 43 -10.58 -8.30 -3.05
N THR A 44 -11.11 -8.96 -2.02
CA THR A 44 -12.36 -9.74 -2.08
C THR A 44 -13.36 -9.14 -1.07
N PRO A 45 -14.63 -9.56 -1.10
CA PRO A 45 -15.60 -9.10 -0.11
C PRO A 45 -15.20 -9.43 1.34
N GLU A 46 -14.44 -10.51 1.55
CA GLU A 46 -14.06 -11.03 2.87
C GLU A 46 -12.64 -10.65 3.27
N THR A 47 -11.73 -10.47 2.31
CA THR A 47 -10.30 -10.30 2.60
C THR A 47 -9.60 -9.28 1.71
N VAL A 48 -8.57 -8.64 2.26
CA VAL A 48 -7.59 -7.85 1.52
C VAL A 48 -6.24 -8.55 1.64
N GLY A 49 -5.60 -8.83 0.50
CA GLY A 49 -4.31 -9.51 0.41
C GLY A 49 -3.23 -8.59 -0.16
N TRP A 50 -2.03 -8.63 0.42
CA TRP A 50 -0.83 -7.98 -0.10
C TRP A 50 0.19 -9.04 -0.49
N GLN A 51 0.65 -9.03 -1.74
CA GLN A 51 1.54 -10.05 -2.29
C GLN A 51 2.53 -9.47 -3.31
N HIS A 52 3.49 -10.30 -3.75
CA HIS A 52 4.49 -9.94 -4.76
C HIS A 52 5.27 -8.66 -4.45
N PHE A 53 5.83 -8.59 -3.25
CA PHE A 53 6.58 -7.43 -2.78
C PHE A 53 7.79 -7.12 -3.67
N ARG A 54 7.98 -5.84 -4.00
CA ARG A 54 9.11 -5.35 -4.81
C ARG A 54 9.66 -4.04 -4.26
N ASN A 55 10.96 -3.83 -4.44
CA ASN A 55 11.60 -2.54 -4.18
C ASN A 55 11.87 -1.81 -5.51
N GLY A 56 11.54 -0.52 -5.57
CA GLY A 56 11.68 0.24 -6.81
C GLY A 56 13.11 0.46 -7.31
N HIS A 57 14.11 0.37 -6.42
CA HIS A 57 15.52 0.68 -6.75
C HIS A 57 16.44 -0.55 -6.69
N ARG A 58 15.96 -1.69 -6.20
CA ARG A 58 16.75 -2.91 -6.01
C ARG A 58 15.95 -4.16 -6.35
N SER A 59 16.58 -5.10 -7.04
CA SER A 59 16.04 -6.42 -7.32
C SER A 59 16.30 -7.39 -6.16
N TRP A 60 15.85 -7.04 -4.96
CA TRP A 60 15.93 -7.95 -3.81
C TRP A 60 14.87 -9.05 -3.93
N ASP A 61 15.22 -10.25 -3.48
CA ASP A 61 14.23 -11.32 -3.29
C ASP A 61 13.43 -11.04 -2.01
N LEU A 62 12.16 -10.70 -2.20
CA LEU A 62 11.22 -10.40 -1.11
C LEU A 62 10.10 -11.45 -1.03
N HIS A 63 10.26 -12.63 -1.64
CA HIS A 63 9.22 -13.66 -1.64
C HIS A 63 8.84 -14.10 -0.21
N ALA A 64 9.81 -14.12 0.71
CA ALA A 64 9.59 -14.49 2.11
C ALA A 64 8.88 -13.43 2.96
N LEU A 65 8.68 -12.20 2.46
CA LEU A 65 8.04 -11.13 3.24
C LEU A 65 6.53 -11.32 3.40
N GLY A 66 5.88 -12.03 2.46
CA GLY A 66 4.44 -12.24 2.47
C GLY A 66 4.07 -13.60 1.87
N PRO A 67 2.81 -13.77 1.43
CA PRO A 67 1.73 -12.77 1.40
C PRO A 67 1.17 -12.44 2.80
N PHE A 68 0.60 -11.24 2.95
CA PHE A 68 -0.24 -10.89 4.11
C PHE A 68 -1.72 -10.97 3.72
N ARG A 69 -2.56 -11.38 4.66
CA ARG A 69 -4.01 -11.44 4.48
C ARG A 69 -4.73 -10.84 5.68
N PHE A 70 -5.66 -9.95 5.39
CA PHE A 70 -6.45 -9.24 6.38
C PHE A 70 -7.94 -9.52 6.16
N ALA A 71 -8.73 -9.54 7.24
CA ALA A 71 -10.18 -9.48 7.12
C ALA A 71 -10.58 -8.11 6.55
N ALA A 72 -11.48 -8.09 5.57
CA ALA A 72 -11.88 -6.85 4.89
C ALA A 72 -12.46 -5.82 5.87
N SER A 73 -13.26 -6.26 6.85
CA SER A 73 -13.84 -5.40 7.89
C SER A 73 -12.76 -4.68 8.70
N ASP A 74 -11.74 -5.42 9.16
CA ASP A 74 -10.70 -4.88 10.04
C ASP A 74 -9.78 -3.93 9.27
N TYR A 75 -9.51 -4.27 8.01
CA TYR A 75 -8.70 -3.45 7.11
C TYR A 75 -9.37 -2.12 6.81
N LEU A 76 -10.66 -2.12 6.46
CA LEU A 76 -11.43 -0.90 6.21
C LEU A 76 -11.49 -0.01 7.46
N ALA A 77 -11.76 -0.59 8.63
CA ALA A 77 -11.75 0.15 9.90
C ALA A 77 -10.37 0.75 10.22
N ALA A 78 -9.28 0.07 9.86
CA ALA A 78 -7.92 0.60 10.02
C ALA A 78 -7.63 1.76 9.06
N LEU A 79 -8.12 1.71 7.81
CA LEU A 79 -8.00 2.80 6.85
C LEU A 79 -8.75 4.05 7.31
N GLU A 80 -9.94 3.91 7.89
CA GLU A 80 -10.71 5.03 8.46
C GLU A 80 -9.96 5.73 9.59
N ARG A 81 -9.42 4.97 10.56
CA ARG A 81 -8.58 5.54 11.64
C ARG A 81 -7.35 6.26 11.10
N THR A 82 -6.78 5.71 10.03
CA THR A 82 -5.63 6.32 9.34
C THR A 82 -6.05 7.52 8.51
N GLY A 83 -7.35 7.79 8.31
CA GLY A 83 -7.96 8.97 7.66
C GLY A 83 -8.25 10.17 8.59
N ASP A 84 -8.36 9.96 9.91
CA ASP A 84 -8.86 10.97 10.88
C ASP A 84 -7.85 11.69 11.81
N GLY A 85 -6.55 11.37 11.77
CA GLY A 85 -5.51 12.12 12.50
C GLY A 85 -5.44 13.64 12.20
N PRO A 86 -4.91 14.47 13.14
CA PRO A 86 -4.95 15.94 13.13
C PRO A 86 -4.05 16.52 12.04
N GLY A 87 -4.59 16.59 10.84
CA GLY A 87 -3.97 17.22 9.67
C GLY A 87 -4.94 17.36 8.49
N SER A 88 -6.23 17.08 8.71
CA SER A 88 -7.28 17.18 7.70
C SER A 88 -7.90 18.58 7.69
N THR A 89 -7.11 19.62 7.43
CA THR A 89 -7.60 20.90 6.88
C THR A 89 -6.44 21.67 6.24
N ARG A 90 -6.23 21.47 4.93
CA ARG A 90 -6.02 22.49 3.89
C ARG A 90 -5.46 21.86 2.61
#